data_AF-A0A0L7KWV7-F1
#
_entry.id   AF-A0A0L7KWV7-F1
#
_cell.length_a   1.000
_cell.length_b   1.000
_cell.length_c   1.000
_cell.angle_alpha   90.00
_cell.angle_beta   90.00
_cell.angle_gamma   90.00
#
_symmetry.space_group_name_H-M   'P 1'
#
loop_
_entity.id
_entity.type
_entity.pdbx_description
1 polymer ?
#
loop_
_entity_poly.entity_id
_entity_poly.type
_entity_poly.pdbx_seq_one_letter_code
_entity_poly.pdbx_strand_id
1 'polypeptide(L)'
;MKTEVPGPKTKKLLQELESMQQAGSVQLFADYDKCIADWPEKLRNVLLSVAPSGLNNIATMMCGSCSNENAYKAVFMRYRTTQRGGATTFTPEELESCMLNQAPGSPNMSILSFEGSFHGRTFGALSTTRSKPIHKLDCPAFDWPVAPFPRYKYPLNENQRENLEEDNKCLEQVADTIEKYNAKGNPVAGIVVEPIQSEGGDHEASPDAAWR
;
A
#
# COMPACT_ATOMS: atom_id res chain seq x y z
N MET A 1 -17.77 -19.46 27.26
CA MET A 1 -17.50 -18.02 27.50
C MET A 1 -17.71 -17.71 28.98
N LYS A 2 -16.86 -16.85 29.57
CA LYS A 2 -16.98 -16.45 31.00
C LYS A 2 -17.74 -15.14 31.21
N THR A 3 -17.79 -14.28 30.19
CA THR A 3 -18.56 -13.03 30.16
C THR A 3 -19.03 -12.76 28.73
N GLU A 4 -19.93 -11.78 28.57
CA GLU A 4 -20.15 -11.06 27.30
C GLU A 4 -18.86 -10.36 26.83
N VAL A 5 -18.78 -10.06 25.54
CA VAL A 5 -17.67 -9.33 24.92
C VAL A 5 -18.22 -7.99 24.39
N PRO A 6 -17.69 -6.84 24.82
CA PRO A 6 -16.59 -6.67 25.80
C PRO A 6 -17.05 -6.89 27.26
N GLY A 7 -16.23 -7.57 28.06
CA GLY A 7 -16.52 -7.85 29.47
C GLY A 7 -16.36 -6.61 30.39
N PRO A 8 -16.76 -6.69 31.67
CA PRO A 8 -16.79 -5.54 32.59
C PRO A 8 -15.42 -4.88 32.81
N LYS A 9 -14.34 -5.67 32.84
CA LYS A 9 -12.96 -5.13 32.94
C LYS A 9 -12.56 -4.34 31.69
N THR A 10 -12.92 -4.82 30.51
CA THR A 10 -12.71 -4.13 29.23
C THR A 10 -13.52 -2.84 29.19
N LYS A 11 -14.79 -2.85 29.60
CA LYS A 11 -15.64 -1.65 29.66
C LYS A 11 -15.04 -0.55 30.56
N LYS A 12 -14.47 -0.91 31.71
CA LYS A 12 -13.79 0.06 32.59
C LYS A 12 -12.54 0.66 31.94
N LEU A 13 -11.69 -0.17 31.32
CA LEU A 13 -10.49 0.29 30.62
C LEU A 13 -10.83 1.15 29.38
N LEU A 14 -11.95 0.88 28.71
CA LEU A 14 -12.45 1.72 27.63
C LEU A 14 -12.80 3.13 28.13
N GLN A 15 -13.51 3.27 29.26
CA GLN A 15 -13.84 4.57 29.83
C GLN A 15 -12.59 5.37 30.22
N GLU A 16 -11.58 4.70 30.78
CA GLU A 16 -10.30 5.32 31.10
C GLU A 16 -9.57 5.77 29.81
N LEU A 17 -9.56 4.94 28.77
CA LEU A 17 -8.91 5.26 27.49
C LEU A 17 -9.63 6.36 26.71
N GLU A 18 -10.97 6.36 26.69
CA GLU A 18 -11.82 7.38 26.05
C GLU A 18 -11.55 8.78 26.58
N SER A 19 -11.19 8.90 27.86
CA SER A 19 -10.81 10.19 28.46
C SER A 19 -9.51 10.78 27.91
N MET A 20 -8.67 9.96 27.27
CA MET A 20 -7.35 10.36 26.75
C MET A 20 -7.28 10.36 25.22
N GLN A 21 -7.95 9.42 24.56
CA GLN A 21 -8.00 9.32 23.10
C GLN A 21 -9.31 8.66 22.64
N GLN A 22 -9.70 8.86 21.39
CA GLN A 22 -10.84 8.17 20.82
C GLN A 22 -10.59 6.64 20.84
N ALA A 23 -11.41 5.89 21.58
CA ALA A 23 -11.24 4.46 21.77
C ALA A 23 -12.32 3.62 21.07
N GLY A 24 -13.12 4.20 20.18
CA GLY A 24 -14.28 3.53 19.58
C GLY A 24 -13.93 2.35 18.66
N SER A 25 -12.66 2.20 18.26
CA SER A 25 -12.16 1.02 17.54
C SER A 25 -11.64 -0.09 18.46
N VAL A 26 -11.56 0.13 19.76
CA VAL A 26 -11.02 -0.85 20.72
C VAL A 26 -12.09 -1.89 21.05
N GLN A 27 -11.87 -3.13 20.61
CA GLN A 27 -12.81 -4.23 20.85
C GLN A 27 -12.58 -4.94 22.19
N LEU A 28 -11.32 -5.08 22.61
CA LEU A 28 -10.91 -5.69 23.88
C LEU A 28 -9.50 -5.25 24.31
N PHE A 29 -9.17 -5.48 25.59
CA PHE A 29 -7.81 -5.35 26.12
C PHE A 29 -7.24 -6.75 26.39
N ALA A 30 -6.04 -7.03 25.88
CA ALA A 30 -5.33 -8.31 26.03
C ALA A 30 -4.11 -8.16 26.97
N ASP A 31 -3.81 -9.23 27.70
CA ASP A 31 -2.66 -9.34 28.62
C ASP A 31 -1.56 -10.16 27.93
N TYR A 32 -0.45 -9.50 27.58
CA TYR A 32 0.65 -10.07 26.78
C TYR A 32 1.86 -10.53 27.62
N ASP A 33 1.77 -10.52 28.96
CA ASP A 33 2.87 -10.87 29.89
C ASP A 33 3.31 -12.36 29.82
N LYS A 34 2.88 -13.11 28.80
CA LYS A 34 3.22 -14.52 28.54
C LYS A 34 3.90 -14.78 27.19
N CYS A 35 4.27 -13.75 26.43
CA CYS A 35 4.95 -13.92 25.14
C CYS A 35 6.37 -13.34 25.20
N ILE A 36 7.34 -14.18 25.54
CA ILE A 36 8.76 -13.84 25.42
C ILE A 36 9.39 -14.81 24.41
N ALA A 37 9.95 -14.27 23.33
CA ALA A 37 10.91 -14.99 22.51
C ALA A 37 11.93 -14.02 21.90
N ASP A 38 13.15 -14.52 21.75
CA ASP A 38 14.33 -13.80 21.26
C ASP A 38 14.19 -13.39 19.78
N TRP A 39 14.35 -12.10 19.51
CA TRP A 39 13.92 -11.41 18.28
C TRP A 39 15.03 -11.16 17.25
N PRO A 40 16.27 -10.78 17.64
CA PRO A 40 17.29 -10.36 16.67
C PRO A 40 17.84 -11.50 15.79
N GLU A 41 17.99 -12.72 16.33
CA GLU A 41 18.57 -13.85 15.60
C GLU A 41 17.57 -14.50 14.62
N LYS A 42 16.27 -14.39 14.91
CA LYS A 42 15.20 -14.88 14.02
C LYS A 42 15.02 -14.03 12.77
N LEU A 43 15.21 -12.71 12.84
CA LEU A 43 14.93 -11.82 11.70
C LEU A 43 15.75 -12.18 10.45
N ARG A 44 17.03 -12.54 10.59
CA ARG A 44 17.86 -12.94 9.44
C ARG A 44 17.51 -14.33 8.91
N ASN A 45 17.30 -15.30 9.80
CA ASN A 45 17.01 -16.68 9.42
C ASN A 45 15.59 -16.86 8.89
N VAL A 46 14.64 -16.02 9.28
CA VAL A 46 13.24 -16.07 8.85
C VAL A 46 13.01 -15.28 7.57
N LEU A 47 13.56 -14.06 7.45
CA LEU A 47 13.21 -13.19 6.31
C LEU A 47 13.93 -13.57 5.01
N LEU A 48 15.20 -13.99 5.06
CA LEU A 48 15.92 -14.42 3.85
C LEU A 48 15.57 -15.84 3.39
N SER A 49 15.14 -16.72 4.30
CA SER A 49 14.73 -18.09 3.95
C SER A 49 13.42 -18.15 3.16
N VAL A 50 12.62 -17.09 3.22
CA VAL A 50 11.36 -16.93 2.49
C VAL A 50 11.42 -15.84 1.42
N ALA A 51 12.63 -15.42 1.03
CA ALA A 51 12.81 -14.39 0.01
C ALA A 51 12.17 -14.84 -1.32
N PRO A 52 11.30 -14.02 -1.95
CA PRO A 52 10.73 -14.34 -3.25
C PRO A 52 11.83 -14.51 -4.31
N SER A 53 11.57 -15.37 -5.29
CA SER A 53 12.51 -15.62 -6.40
C SER A 53 12.91 -14.30 -7.08
N GLY A 54 14.21 -14.06 -7.22
CA GLY A 54 14.77 -12.86 -7.85
C GLY A 54 14.88 -11.62 -6.94
N LEU A 55 14.37 -11.66 -5.70
CA LEU A 55 14.43 -10.55 -4.75
C LEU A 55 15.44 -10.83 -3.63
N ASN A 56 16.72 -10.54 -3.90
CA ASN A 56 17.83 -10.90 -3.01
C ASN A 56 18.20 -9.81 -1.98
N ASN A 57 17.47 -8.69 -1.95
CA ASN A 57 17.75 -7.56 -1.07
C ASN A 57 16.63 -7.40 -0.05
N ILE A 58 16.98 -7.12 1.20
CA ILE A 58 16.02 -6.87 2.29
C ILE A 58 16.34 -5.56 2.99
N ALA A 59 15.31 -4.74 3.19
CA ALA A 59 15.34 -3.60 4.09
C ALA A 59 14.20 -3.76 5.11
N THR A 60 14.53 -3.78 6.39
CA THR A 60 13.55 -3.95 7.47
C THR A 60 12.91 -2.62 7.84
N MET A 61 11.62 -2.63 8.15
CA MET A 61 10.82 -1.47 8.55
C MET A 61 9.94 -1.83 9.75
N MET A 62 9.45 -0.82 10.48
CA MET A 62 8.72 -1.02 11.75
C MET A 62 7.24 -1.42 11.57
N CYS A 63 6.62 -1.09 10.45
CA CYS A 63 5.23 -1.42 10.15
C CYS A 63 4.95 -1.46 8.64
N GLY A 64 3.75 -1.89 8.24
CA GLY A 64 3.35 -1.94 6.83
C GLY A 64 3.34 -0.57 6.14
N SER A 65 2.91 0.49 6.83
CA SER A 65 2.87 1.84 6.22
C SER A 65 4.28 2.34 5.89
N CYS A 66 5.24 2.26 6.82
CA CYS A 66 6.60 2.70 6.53
C CYS A 66 7.34 1.74 5.58
N SER A 67 6.92 0.48 5.48
CA SER A 67 7.37 -0.43 4.42
C SER A 67 6.97 0.09 3.04
N ASN A 68 5.69 0.43 2.84
CA ASN A 68 5.19 0.96 1.57
C ASN A 68 5.79 2.33 1.23
N GLU A 69 5.88 3.26 2.19
CA GLU A 69 6.51 4.57 1.95
C GLU A 69 7.97 4.46 1.48
N ASN A 70 8.75 3.56 2.09
CA ASN A 70 10.14 3.35 1.65
C ASN A 70 10.23 2.60 0.32
N ALA A 71 9.30 1.67 0.05
CA ALA A 71 9.20 1.04 -1.26
C ALA A 71 8.89 2.08 -2.36
N TYR A 72 7.96 3.00 -2.13
CA TYR A 72 7.63 4.07 -3.08
C TYR A 72 8.82 4.97 -3.34
N LYS A 73 9.54 5.40 -2.29
CA LYS A 73 10.78 6.16 -2.46
C LYS A 73 11.82 5.39 -3.27
N ALA A 74 12.00 4.09 -3.02
CA ALA A 74 12.92 3.25 -3.77
C ALA A 74 12.55 3.17 -5.26
N VAL A 75 11.27 3.02 -5.56
CA VAL A 75 10.73 3.05 -6.92
C VAL A 75 11.01 4.40 -7.59
N PHE A 76 10.71 5.52 -6.93
CA PHE A 76 10.96 6.86 -7.44
C PHE A 76 12.45 7.13 -7.69
N MET A 77 13.31 6.74 -6.75
CA MET A 77 14.77 6.86 -6.91
C MET A 77 15.25 6.03 -8.09
N ARG A 78 14.79 4.78 -8.22
CA ARG A 78 15.13 3.91 -9.35
C ARG A 78 14.67 4.49 -10.67
N TYR A 79 13.44 4.98 -10.75
CA TYR A 79 12.88 5.61 -11.95
C TYR A 79 13.72 6.82 -12.39
N ARG A 80 14.08 7.72 -11.46
CA ARG A 80 14.95 8.87 -11.75
C ARG A 80 16.37 8.44 -12.12
N THR A 81 16.94 7.43 -11.47
CA THR A 81 18.26 6.88 -11.86
C THR A 81 18.24 6.36 -13.28
N THR A 82 17.17 5.66 -13.69
CA THR A 82 17.00 5.21 -15.08
C THR A 82 16.91 6.38 -16.06
N GLN A 83 16.13 7.43 -15.74
CA GLN A 83 16.05 8.63 -16.59
C GLN A 83 17.38 9.37 -16.73
N ARG A 84 18.24 9.32 -15.69
CA ARG A 84 19.60 9.88 -15.73
C ARG A 84 20.63 8.96 -16.39
N GLY A 85 20.19 7.88 -17.06
CA GLY A 85 21.10 6.92 -17.70
C GLY A 85 21.99 6.15 -16.72
N GLY A 86 21.54 5.97 -15.47
CA GLY A 86 22.29 5.29 -14.42
C GLY A 86 23.25 6.19 -13.63
N ALA A 87 23.29 7.49 -13.90
CA ALA A 87 24.15 8.41 -13.15
C ALA A 87 23.77 8.46 -11.66
N THR A 88 24.79 8.45 -10.82
CA THR A 88 24.69 8.55 -9.34
C THR A 88 25.14 9.91 -8.82
N THR A 89 25.55 10.81 -9.70
CA THR A 89 25.84 12.21 -9.41
C THR A 89 24.61 13.08 -9.67
N PHE A 90 24.50 14.19 -8.94
CA PHE A 90 23.35 15.09 -9.00
C PHE A 90 23.81 16.50 -9.40
N THR A 91 22.95 17.22 -10.11
CA THR A 91 23.21 18.63 -10.45
C THR A 91 23.01 19.54 -9.24
N PRO A 92 23.70 20.70 -9.17
CA PRO A 92 23.45 21.69 -8.11
C PRO A 92 21.97 22.11 -8.04
N GLU A 93 21.32 22.30 -9.19
CA GLU A 93 19.90 22.65 -9.27
C GLU A 93 18.99 21.59 -8.63
N GLU A 94 19.25 20.29 -8.88
CA GLU A 94 18.50 19.20 -8.23
C GLU A 94 18.69 19.19 -6.71
N LEU A 95 19.91 19.43 -6.23
CA LEU A 95 20.24 19.44 -4.81
C LEU A 95 19.61 20.66 -4.09
N GLU A 96 19.58 21.81 -4.74
CA GLU A 96 19.01 23.03 -4.17
C GLU A 96 17.47 22.99 -4.20
N SER A 97 16.87 22.64 -5.34
CA SER A 97 15.41 22.61 -5.49
C SER A 97 14.73 21.54 -4.63
N CYS A 98 15.37 20.38 -4.38
CA CYS A 98 14.77 19.34 -3.53
C CYS A 98 14.52 19.82 -2.09
N MET A 99 15.42 20.66 -1.57
CA MET A 99 15.29 21.23 -0.22
C MET A 99 14.16 22.25 -0.10
N LEU A 100 13.63 22.71 -1.24
CA LEU A 100 12.47 23.59 -1.33
C LEU A 100 11.20 22.85 -1.76
N ASN A 101 11.24 21.52 -1.85
CA ASN A 101 10.17 20.67 -2.41
C ASN A 101 9.79 21.04 -3.86
N GLN A 102 10.75 21.48 -4.66
CA GLN A 102 10.55 21.92 -6.04
C GLN A 102 11.26 20.99 -7.03
N ALA A 103 10.75 20.93 -8.25
CA ALA A 103 11.46 20.32 -9.37
C ALA A 103 12.72 21.15 -9.73
N PRO A 104 13.76 20.53 -10.30
CA PRO A 104 13.88 19.11 -10.66
C PRO A 104 14.25 18.15 -9.52
N GLY A 105 14.59 18.66 -8.33
CA GLY A 105 15.04 17.89 -7.17
C GLY A 105 13.94 17.02 -6.56
N SER A 106 12.74 17.57 -6.45
CA SER A 106 11.50 16.89 -6.05
C SER A 106 10.57 16.78 -7.27
N PRO A 107 10.79 15.81 -8.17
CA PRO A 107 10.04 15.68 -9.41
C PRO A 107 8.57 15.31 -9.16
N ASN A 108 7.71 15.66 -10.11
CA ASN A 108 6.36 15.14 -10.15
C ASN A 108 6.37 13.72 -10.73
N MET A 109 5.96 12.73 -9.94
CA MET A 109 5.84 11.33 -10.33
C MET A 109 4.76 10.68 -9.46
N SER A 110 4.24 9.54 -9.91
CA SER A 110 3.12 8.88 -9.26
C SER A 110 3.30 7.38 -9.06
N ILE A 111 2.55 6.84 -8.09
CA ILE A 111 2.34 5.40 -7.91
C ILE A 111 0.89 5.11 -8.29
N LEU A 112 0.68 4.21 -9.24
CA LEU A 112 -0.66 3.73 -9.58
C LEU A 112 -1.13 2.74 -8.51
N SER A 113 -2.36 2.93 -8.06
CA SER A 113 -3.05 2.06 -7.09
C SER A 113 -4.41 1.62 -7.62
N PHE A 114 -5.12 0.79 -6.87
CA PHE A 114 -6.39 0.21 -7.32
C PHE A 114 -7.57 0.60 -6.45
N GLU A 115 -8.77 0.67 -7.01
CA GLU A 115 -10.02 0.84 -6.25
C GLU A 115 -10.19 -0.30 -5.23
N GLY A 116 -10.61 0.04 -4.00
CA GLY A 116 -10.72 -0.91 -2.90
C GLY A 116 -9.40 -1.20 -2.15
N SER A 117 -8.25 -0.71 -2.61
CA SER A 117 -6.96 -1.02 -1.98
C SER A 117 -6.81 -0.49 -0.54
N PHE A 118 -5.92 -1.09 0.23
CA PHE A 118 -5.44 -0.53 1.49
C PHE A 118 -3.94 -0.79 1.69
N HIS A 119 -3.17 0.30 1.66
CA HIS A 119 -1.70 0.23 1.75
C HIS A 119 -1.14 0.97 2.98
N GLY A 120 -2.01 1.49 3.84
CA GLY A 120 -1.64 2.21 5.06
C GLY A 120 -2.24 3.60 5.15
N ARG A 121 -1.83 4.35 6.17
CA ARG A 121 -2.48 5.61 6.57
C ARG A 121 -1.53 6.82 6.69
N THR A 122 -0.23 6.65 6.46
CA THR A 122 0.70 7.80 6.25
C THR A 122 0.43 8.44 4.89
N PHE A 123 0.79 9.71 4.65
CA PHE A 123 0.30 10.44 3.45
C PHE A 123 0.55 9.76 2.10
N GLY A 124 1.71 9.15 1.86
CA GLY A 124 1.98 8.42 0.61
C GLY A 124 1.18 7.13 0.53
N ALA A 125 1.21 6.32 1.59
CA ALA A 125 0.41 5.09 1.71
C ALA A 125 -1.11 5.33 1.65
N LEU A 126 -1.58 6.46 2.19
CA LEU A 126 -2.97 6.87 2.17
C LEU A 126 -3.37 7.35 0.77
N SER A 127 -2.44 7.97 0.04
CA SER A 127 -2.62 8.38 -1.36
C SER A 127 -2.71 7.19 -2.32
N THR A 128 -2.33 5.98 -1.89
CA THR A 128 -2.54 4.73 -2.62
C THR A 128 -3.63 3.83 -2.00
N THR A 129 -4.16 4.16 -0.82
CA THR A 129 -5.34 3.50 -0.22
C THR A 129 -6.66 4.00 -0.84
N ARG A 130 -7.60 3.11 -1.12
CA ARG A 130 -8.93 3.36 -1.69
C ARG A 130 -10.05 2.53 -1.02
N SER A 131 -9.88 2.12 0.24
CA SER A 131 -10.80 1.19 0.90
C SER A 131 -12.10 1.80 1.41
N LYS A 132 -12.05 2.85 2.25
CA LYS A 132 -13.25 3.46 2.88
C LYS A 132 -13.12 4.98 2.96
N PRO A 133 -14.21 5.75 2.77
CA PRO A 133 -14.17 7.22 2.83
C PRO A 133 -13.59 7.75 4.15
N ILE A 134 -13.98 7.16 5.28
CA ILE A 134 -13.54 7.61 6.62
C ILE A 134 -12.02 7.45 6.85
N HIS A 135 -11.34 6.63 6.04
CA HIS A 135 -9.88 6.52 6.11
C HIS A 135 -9.19 7.71 5.46
N LYS A 136 -9.86 8.42 4.54
CA LYS A 136 -9.25 9.44 3.66
C LYS A 136 -9.76 10.86 3.89
N LEU A 137 -10.99 10.98 4.38
CA LEU A 137 -11.64 12.27 4.59
C LEU A 137 -10.74 13.21 5.40
N ASP A 138 -10.72 14.48 5.01
CA ASP A 138 -9.96 15.57 5.65
C ASP A 138 -8.42 15.44 5.61
N CYS A 139 -7.87 14.44 4.92
CA CYS A 139 -6.42 14.27 4.75
C CYS A 139 -5.97 14.71 3.34
N PRO A 140 -4.94 15.58 3.21
CA PRO A 140 -4.31 15.83 1.93
C PRO A 140 -3.81 14.54 1.26
N ALA A 141 -3.89 14.48 -0.05
CA ALA A 141 -3.43 13.34 -0.85
C ALA A 141 -2.70 13.83 -2.11
N PHE A 142 -1.84 12.97 -2.64
CA PHE A 142 -1.20 13.19 -3.93
C PHE A 142 -2.18 12.91 -5.07
N ASP A 143 -2.10 13.70 -6.15
CA ASP A 143 -2.78 13.42 -7.41
C ASP A 143 -2.10 12.23 -8.10
N TRP A 144 -2.34 11.02 -7.60
CA TRP A 144 -1.81 9.76 -8.11
C TRP A 144 -2.92 8.90 -8.71
N PRO A 145 -2.63 8.17 -9.80
CA PRO A 145 -3.64 7.41 -10.53
C PRO A 145 -4.26 6.30 -9.70
N VAL A 146 -5.53 6.04 -10.01
CA VAL A 146 -6.27 4.88 -9.54
C VAL A 146 -6.84 4.15 -10.75
N ALA A 147 -6.69 2.83 -10.79
CA ALA A 147 -7.30 1.94 -11.75
C ALA A 147 -8.36 1.06 -11.06
N PRO A 148 -9.36 0.52 -11.78
CA PRO A 148 -10.29 -0.43 -11.19
C PRO A 148 -9.58 -1.76 -10.87
N PHE A 149 -9.99 -2.40 -9.77
CA PHE A 149 -9.65 -3.79 -9.48
C PHE A 149 -10.81 -4.70 -9.90
N PRO A 150 -10.57 -5.90 -10.46
CA PRO A 150 -11.63 -6.78 -10.93
C PRO A 150 -12.72 -7.03 -9.87
N ARG A 151 -13.98 -7.11 -10.32
CA ARG A 151 -15.14 -7.46 -9.48
C ARG A 151 -15.81 -8.71 -10.02
N TYR A 152 -15.38 -9.86 -9.51
CA TYR A 152 -15.86 -11.16 -9.97
C TYR A 152 -17.31 -11.43 -9.59
N LYS A 153 -17.99 -12.10 -10.51
CA LYS A 153 -19.28 -12.74 -10.27
C LYS A 153 -19.06 -14.15 -9.76
N TYR A 154 -19.89 -14.53 -8.80
CA TYR A 154 -19.88 -15.83 -8.16
C TYR A 154 -21.23 -16.55 -8.40
N PRO A 155 -21.25 -17.88 -8.52
CA PRO A 155 -20.10 -18.82 -8.43
C PRO A 155 -19.11 -18.71 -9.60
N LEU A 156 -17.80 -18.86 -9.33
CA LEU A 156 -16.74 -18.60 -10.33
C LEU A 156 -16.82 -19.52 -11.55
N ASN A 157 -17.17 -20.78 -11.34
CA ASN A 157 -17.31 -21.79 -12.40
C ASN A 157 -18.43 -21.46 -13.40
N GLU A 158 -19.41 -20.64 -13.01
CA GLU A 158 -20.56 -20.25 -13.84
C GLU A 158 -20.34 -18.92 -14.57
N ASN A 159 -19.32 -18.15 -14.17
CA ASN A 159 -19.09 -16.78 -14.64
C ASN A 159 -17.69 -16.58 -15.25
N GLN A 160 -17.06 -17.65 -15.75
CA GLN A 160 -15.68 -17.60 -16.24
C GLN A 160 -15.49 -16.58 -17.37
N ARG A 161 -16.44 -16.50 -18.30
CA ARG A 161 -16.38 -15.56 -19.43
C ARG A 161 -16.47 -14.12 -18.96
N GLU A 162 -17.45 -13.83 -18.10
CA GLU A 162 -17.67 -12.49 -17.55
C GLU A 162 -16.48 -12.02 -16.70
N ASN A 163 -15.89 -12.93 -15.91
CA ASN A 163 -14.73 -12.60 -15.07
C ASN A 163 -13.46 -12.37 -15.91
N LEU A 164 -13.27 -13.13 -17.01
CA LEU A 164 -12.19 -12.89 -17.96
C LEU A 164 -12.37 -11.55 -18.71
N GLU A 165 -13.60 -11.22 -19.10
CA GLU A 165 -13.91 -9.92 -19.71
C GLU A 165 -13.63 -8.76 -18.74
N GLU A 166 -13.96 -8.93 -17.45
CA GLU A 166 -13.64 -7.96 -16.41
C GLU A 166 -12.12 -7.80 -16.20
N ASP A 167 -11.36 -8.90 -16.16
CA ASP A 167 -9.90 -8.84 -16.07
C ASP A 167 -9.30 -8.03 -17.22
N ASN A 168 -9.69 -8.35 -18.46
CA ASN A 168 -9.19 -7.68 -19.66
C ASN A 168 -9.52 -6.18 -19.64
N LYS A 169 -10.74 -5.83 -19.23
CA LYS A 169 -11.20 -4.45 -19.11
C LYS A 169 -10.44 -3.67 -18.02
N CYS A 170 -10.11 -4.32 -16.90
CA CYS A 170 -9.29 -3.71 -15.86
C CYS A 170 -7.85 -3.48 -16.34
N LEU A 171 -7.26 -4.44 -17.05
CA LEU A 171 -5.91 -4.33 -17.62
C LEU A 171 -5.81 -3.20 -18.66
N GLU A 172 -6.79 -3.08 -19.56
CA GLU A 172 -6.87 -1.98 -20.52
C GLU A 172 -6.89 -0.63 -19.82
N GLN A 173 -7.73 -0.48 -18.78
CA GLN A 173 -7.81 0.76 -18.00
C GLN A 173 -6.54 1.08 -17.22
N VAL A 174 -5.76 0.07 -16.78
CA VAL A 174 -4.43 0.31 -16.20
C VAL A 174 -3.51 0.94 -17.24
N ALA A 175 -3.45 0.39 -18.46
CA ALA A 175 -2.62 0.92 -19.53
C ALA A 175 -3.01 2.36 -19.89
N ASP A 176 -4.30 2.62 -20.12
CA ASP A 176 -4.84 3.95 -20.42
C ASP A 176 -4.51 4.96 -19.32
N THR A 177 -4.62 4.54 -18.06
CA THR A 177 -4.34 5.39 -16.90
C THR A 177 -2.86 5.77 -16.84
N ILE A 178 -1.95 4.83 -17.15
CA ILE A 178 -0.51 5.09 -17.22
C ILE A 178 -0.21 6.12 -18.32
N GLU A 179 -0.74 5.91 -19.53
CA GLU A 179 -0.53 6.81 -20.66
C GLU A 179 -1.04 8.23 -20.36
N LYS A 180 -2.24 8.33 -19.79
CA LYS A 180 -2.86 9.61 -19.40
C LYS A 180 -2.01 10.38 -18.39
N TYR A 181 -1.48 9.70 -17.37
CA TYR A 181 -0.65 10.34 -16.34
C TYR A 181 0.74 10.72 -16.86
N ASN A 182 1.32 9.91 -17.74
CA ASN A 182 2.55 10.25 -18.46
C ASN A 182 2.35 11.52 -19.30
N ALA A 183 1.27 11.61 -20.07
CA ALA A 183 0.96 12.78 -20.90
C ALA A 183 0.71 14.06 -20.08
N LYS A 184 0.25 13.93 -18.84
CA LYS A 184 0.03 15.05 -17.89
C LYS A 184 1.34 15.56 -17.23
N GLY A 185 2.49 14.93 -17.50
CA GLY A 185 3.74 15.26 -16.81
C GLY A 185 3.76 14.79 -15.35
N ASN A 186 3.02 13.72 -15.04
CA ASN A 186 3.04 13.04 -13.75
C ASN A 186 3.24 11.53 -13.94
N PRO A 187 4.40 11.12 -14.47
CA PRO A 187 4.60 9.75 -14.93
C PRO A 187 4.43 8.72 -13.82
N VAL A 188 3.89 7.55 -14.18
CA VAL A 188 3.72 6.42 -13.26
C VAL A 188 5.06 5.70 -13.10
N ALA A 189 5.70 5.89 -11.95
CA ALA A 189 6.99 5.29 -11.66
C ALA A 189 6.87 3.83 -11.18
N GLY A 190 5.71 3.45 -10.64
CA GLY A 190 5.41 2.08 -10.24
C GLY A 190 3.94 1.84 -9.94
N ILE A 191 3.62 0.57 -9.75
CA ILE A 191 2.27 0.07 -9.45
C ILE A 191 2.33 -0.64 -8.10
N VAL A 192 1.34 -0.40 -7.24
CA VAL A 192 1.15 -1.14 -5.99
C VAL A 192 -0.18 -1.88 -6.02
N VAL A 193 -0.14 -3.17 -5.66
CA VAL A 193 -1.32 -4.05 -5.70
C VAL A 193 -1.24 -5.07 -4.56
N GLU A 194 -2.40 -5.38 -3.98
CA GLU A 194 -2.56 -6.52 -3.08
C GLU A 194 -2.91 -7.76 -3.92
N PRO A 195 -2.29 -8.93 -3.68
CA PRO A 195 -2.68 -10.16 -4.37
C PRO A 195 -4.17 -10.51 -4.17
N ILE A 196 -4.69 -10.24 -2.97
CA ILE A 196 -6.11 -10.29 -2.62
C ILE A 196 -6.37 -9.04 -1.77
N GLN A 197 -7.29 -8.17 -2.20
CA GLN A 197 -7.57 -6.93 -1.46
C GLN A 197 -8.28 -7.26 -0.15
N SER A 198 -7.73 -6.85 1.00
CA SER A 198 -8.33 -7.19 2.30
C SER A 198 -9.38 -6.16 2.73
N GLU A 199 -8.95 -5.01 3.27
CA GLU A 199 -9.84 -3.98 3.85
C GLU A 199 -10.90 -3.42 2.88
N GLY A 200 -10.67 -3.57 1.57
CA GLY A 200 -11.60 -3.20 0.51
C GLY A 200 -12.82 -4.11 0.40
N GLY A 201 -12.75 -5.34 0.90
CA GLY A 201 -13.83 -6.32 0.85
C GLY A 201 -13.46 -7.68 0.28
N ASP A 202 -12.26 -8.20 0.59
CA ASP A 202 -11.79 -9.54 0.20
C ASP A 202 -11.95 -9.82 -1.31
N HIS A 203 -11.46 -8.88 -2.13
CA HIS A 203 -11.56 -8.98 -3.59
C HIS A 203 -10.38 -9.77 -4.16
N GLU A 204 -10.70 -10.84 -4.87
CA GLU A 204 -9.74 -11.71 -5.55
C GLU A 204 -9.61 -11.33 -7.04
N ALA A 205 -8.49 -11.71 -7.64
CA ALA A 205 -8.27 -11.66 -9.08
C ALA A 205 -7.57 -12.94 -9.53
N SER A 206 -7.74 -13.30 -10.80
CA SER A 206 -7.18 -14.50 -11.40
C SER A 206 -5.65 -14.44 -11.39
N PRO A 207 -4.96 -15.54 -11.03
CA PRO A 207 -3.51 -15.63 -11.20
C PRO A 207 -3.09 -15.60 -12.67
N ASP A 208 -4.02 -15.91 -13.58
CA ASP A 208 -3.84 -15.94 -15.03
C ASP A 208 -4.25 -14.64 -15.71
N ALA A 209 -4.77 -13.64 -14.98
CA ALA A 209 -4.90 -12.29 -15.49
C ALA A 209 -3.50 -11.87 -15.95
N ALA A 210 -3.28 -11.83 -17.26
CA ALA A 210 -1.95 -11.83 -17.82
C ALA A 210 -1.30 -10.46 -17.60
N TRP A 211 -0.70 -10.24 -16.43
CA TRP A 211 0.19 -9.12 -16.12
C TRP A 211 1.57 -9.28 -16.78
N ARG A 212 1.65 -10.00 -17.90
CA ARG A 212 2.90 -10.33 -18.61
C ARG A 212 3.28 -9.24 -19.60
#